data_AF-A0A3A8SAW5-F1
#
_entry.id   AF-A0A3A8SAW5-F1
#
_cell.length_a   1.000
_cell.length_b   1.000
_cell.length_c   1.000
_cell.angle_alpha   90.00
_cell.angle_beta   90.00
_cell.angle_gamma   90.00
#
_symmetry.space_group_name_H-M   'P 1'
#
loop_
_entity.id
_entity.type
_entity.pdbx_description
1 polymer ?
#
loop_
_entity_poly.entity_id
_entity_poly.type
_entity_poly.pdbx_seq_one_letter_code
_entity_poly.pdbx_strand_id
1 'polypeptide(L)'
;EGRLLVVNVLPNGPARRAGLQADDHIQKIDGADTGGMDLAEAVSRMRGPVDSEATLTVMRKGWDKPRVMTLVRATVSVPSVRHALLAGNVGYVRLENFQGITLRDLQAALQQLSQDSGPDGLQGLVLDLR
;
A
#
# COMPACT_ATOMS: atom_id res chain seq x y z
N GLU A 1 -21.17 16.74 -7.29
CA GLU A 1 -21.43 15.33 -6.94
C GLU A 1 -20.11 14.63 -6.70
N GLY A 2 -19.77 14.37 -5.44
CA GLY A 2 -18.51 13.72 -5.06
C GLY A 2 -18.64 12.22 -5.24
N ARG A 3 -18.06 11.68 -6.32
CA ARG A 3 -17.92 10.23 -6.50
C ARG A 3 -16.56 9.82 -5.93
N LEU A 4 -16.55 8.87 -4.99
CA LEU A 4 -15.30 8.30 -4.50
C LEU A 4 -14.63 7.51 -5.63
N LEU A 5 -13.45 7.99 -6.03
CA LEU A 5 -12.65 7.43 -7.11
C LEU A 5 -11.40 6.77 -6.53
N VAL A 6 -11.12 5.55 -6.96
CA VAL A 6 -9.87 4.86 -6.65
C VAL A 6 -8.77 5.44 -7.55
N VAL A 7 -7.89 6.24 -6.96
CA VAL A 7 -6.76 6.85 -7.70
C VAL A 7 -5.63 5.82 -7.92
N ASN A 8 -5.34 5.00 -6.92
CA ASN A 8 -4.29 3.98 -6.99
C ASN A 8 -4.60 2.82 -6.03
N VAL A 9 -4.07 1.64 -6.33
CA VAL A 9 -4.19 0.44 -5.51
C VAL A 9 -2.80 -0.07 -5.15
N LEU A 10 -2.52 -0.12 -3.85
CA LEU A 10 -1.23 -0.55 -3.33
C LEU A 10 -0.90 -1.98 -3.77
N PRO A 11 0.30 -2.23 -4.33
CA PRO A 11 0.80 -3.58 -4.58
C PRO A 11 0.75 -4.39 -3.29
N ASN A 12 0.25 -5.63 -3.36
CA ASN A 12 0.08 -6.54 -2.22
C ASN A 12 -0.91 -6.10 -1.12
N GLY A 13 -1.71 -5.04 -1.34
CA GLY A 13 -2.77 -4.63 -0.42
C GLY A 13 -4.06 -5.47 -0.54
N PRO A 14 -4.96 -5.43 0.47
CA PRO A 14 -6.28 -6.08 0.42
C PRO A 14 -7.10 -5.71 -0.82
N ALA A 15 -7.12 -4.42 -1.17
CA ALA A 15 -7.82 -3.91 -2.34
C ALA A 15 -7.35 -4.60 -3.64
N ARG A 16 -6.03 -4.79 -3.79
CA ARG A 16 -5.46 -5.48 -4.95
C ARG A 16 -5.88 -6.94 -4.99
N ARG A 17 -5.85 -7.64 -3.85
CA ARG A 17 -6.28 -9.05 -3.75
C ARG A 17 -7.76 -9.23 -4.07
N ALA A 18 -8.59 -8.28 -3.67
CA ALA A 18 -10.02 -8.27 -3.99
C ALA A 18 -10.31 -7.92 -5.46
N GLY A 19 -9.31 -7.41 -6.21
CA GLY A 19 -9.44 -7.10 -7.64
C GLY A 19 -9.81 -5.65 -7.95
N LEU A 20 -9.73 -4.74 -6.98
CA LEU A 20 -9.87 -3.30 -7.23
C LEU A 20 -8.77 -2.79 -8.16
N GLN A 21 -9.10 -1.78 -8.94
CA GLN A 21 -8.23 -1.14 -9.92
C GLN A 21 -8.33 0.38 -9.79
N ALA A 22 -7.33 1.07 -10.36
CA ALA A 22 -7.46 2.51 -10.58
C ALA A 22 -8.69 2.79 -11.47
N ASP A 23 -9.28 3.96 -11.28
CA ASP A 23 -10.51 4.43 -11.96
C ASP A 23 -11.80 3.69 -11.55
N ASP A 24 -11.75 2.83 -10.55
CA ASP A 24 -12.95 2.27 -9.92
C ASP A 24 -13.71 3.35 -9.15
N HIS A 25 -15.03 3.40 -9.35
CA HIS A 25 -15.93 4.25 -8.58
C HIS A 25 -16.60 3.44 -7.47
N ILE A 26 -16.40 3.84 -6.21
CA ILE A 26 -17.02 3.20 -5.06
C ILE A 26 -18.39 3.85 -4.83
N GLN A 27 -19.46 3.08 -5.06
CA GLN A 27 -20.84 3.53 -4.86
C GLN A 27 -21.38 3.21 -3.47
N LYS A 28 -20.93 2.10 -2.85
CA LYS A 28 -21.35 1.73 -1.50
C LYS A 28 -20.21 1.13 -0.68
N ILE A 29 -20.23 1.37 0.62
CA ILE A 29 -19.34 0.75 1.61
C ILE A 29 -20.24 0.09 2.66
N ASP A 30 -20.16 -1.24 2.80
CA ASP A 30 -20.99 -2.02 3.72
C ASP A 30 -22.50 -1.73 3.57
N GLY A 31 -22.94 -1.59 2.32
CA GLY A 31 -24.32 -1.30 1.94
C GLY A 31 -24.73 0.18 2.03
N ALA A 32 -23.94 1.04 2.68
CA ALA A 32 -24.21 2.47 2.78
C ALA A 32 -23.74 3.20 1.51
N ASP A 33 -24.60 4.07 0.96
CA ASP A 33 -24.32 4.84 -0.25
C ASP A 33 -23.25 5.90 0.00
N THR A 34 -22.26 6.00 -0.90
CA THR A 34 -21.17 6.97 -0.79
C THR A 34 -21.56 8.34 -1.33
N GLY A 35 -22.71 8.46 -1.99
CA GLY A 35 -23.27 9.72 -2.47
C GLY A 35 -23.51 10.70 -1.32
N GLY A 36 -22.69 11.74 -1.26
CA GLY A 36 -22.77 12.77 -0.22
C GLY A 36 -21.89 12.53 1.00
N MET A 37 -21.21 11.39 1.09
CA MET A 37 -20.15 11.19 2.08
C MET A 37 -18.96 12.09 1.75
N ASP A 38 -18.36 12.67 2.78
CA ASP A 38 -17.02 13.24 2.63
C ASP A 38 -15.96 12.12 2.61
N LEU A 39 -14.73 12.50 2.24
CA LEU A 39 -13.63 11.54 2.15
C LEU A 39 -13.27 10.93 3.52
N ALA A 40 -13.41 11.69 4.60
CA ALA A 40 -13.03 11.25 5.94
C ALA A 40 -14.01 10.18 6.46
N GLU A 41 -15.31 10.37 6.24
CA GLU A 41 -16.34 9.39 6.56
C GLU A 41 -16.13 8.09 5.77
N ALA A 42 -15.87 8.21 4.46
CA ALA A 42 -15.62 7.06 3.61
C ALA A 42 -14.40 6.26 4.09
N VAL A 43 -13.30 6.94 4.42
CA VAL A 43 -12.09 6.30 4.97
C VAL A 43 -12.38 5.64 6.32
N SER A 44 -13.16 6.29 7.18
CA SER A 44 -13.56 5.72 8.47
C SER A 44 -14.34 4.42 8.32
N ARG A 45 -15.27 4.34 7.35
CA ARG A 45 -16.06 3.13 7.07
C ARG A 45 -15.23 2.01 6.44
N MET A 46 -14.25 2.36 5.60
CA MET A 46 -13.33 1.37 5.03
C MET A 46 -12.39 0.77 6.08
N ARG A 47 -12.07 1.51 7.14
CA ARG A 47 -11.30 1.01 8.29
C ARG A 47 -12.15 0.10 9.18
N GLY A 48 -11.47 -0.72 9.97
CA GLY A 48 -12.09 -1.68 10.88
C GLY A 48 -11.05 -2.64 11.42
N PRO A 49 -11.46 -3.60 12.26
CA PRO A 49 -10.57 -4.61 12.83
C PRO A 49 -9.82 -5.38 11.74
N VAL A 50 -8.57 -5.76 12.02
CA VAL A 50 -7.81 -6.67 11.15
C VAL A 50 -8.58 -8.00 11.03
N ASP A 51 -8.53 -8.60 9.85
CA ASP A 51 -9.23 -9.83 9.44
C ASP A 51 -10.76 -9.73 9.35
N SER A 52 -11.36 -8.57 9.64
CA SER A 52 -12.78 -8.32 9.36
C SER A 52 -13.03 -8.07 7.88
N GLU A 53 -14.26 -8.34 7.43
CA GLU A 53 -14.66 -8.11 6.04
C GLU A 53 -15.28 -6.73 5.84
N ALA A 54 -15.00 -6.14 4.67
CA ALA A 54 -15.67 -4.96 4.14
C ALA A 54 -16.23 -5.30 2.75
N THR A 55 -17.42 -4.83 2.43
CA THR A 55 -18.02 -4.98 1.10
C THR A 55 -18.08 -3.64 0.39
N LEU A 56 -17.55 -3.59 -0.84
CA LEU A 56 -17.61 -2.41 -1.68
C LEU A 56 -18.46 -2.69 -2.91
N THR A 57 -19.44 -1.83 -3.18
CA THR A 57 -20.14 -1.83 -4.47
C THR A 57 -19.39 -0.91 -5.42
N VAL A 58 -18.83 -1.48 -6.48
CA VAL A 58 -17.88 -0.82 -7.38
C VAL A 58 -18.45 -0.77 -8.80
N MET A 59 -18.30 0.39 -9.43
CA MET A 59 -18.57 0.58 -10.84
C MET A 59 -17.27 0.85 -11.59
N ARG A 60 -16.98 0.02 -12.59
CA ARG A 60 -15.80 0.13 -13.44
C ARG A 60 -16.21 0.43 -14.87
N LYS A 61 -15.45 1.30 -15.55
CA LYS A 61 -15.67 1.58 -16.98
C LYS A 61 -15.66 0.27 -17.78
N GLY A 62 -16.71 0.05 -18.58
CA GLY A 62 -16.89 -1.16 -19.38
C GLY A 62 -17.67 -2.29 -18.69
N TRP A 63 -18.10 -2.11 -17.44
CA TRP A 63 -19.11 -2.98 -16.84
C TRP A 63 -20.50 -2.44 -17.07
N ASP A 64 -21.44 -3.32 -17.42
CA ASP A 64 -22.85 -2.95 -17.59
C ASP A 64 -23.54 -2.64 -16.26
N LYS A 65 -23.04 -3.21 -15.16
CA LYS A 65 -23.61 -3.09 -13.80
C LYS A 65 -22.51 -3.02 -12.73
N PRO A 66 -22.77 -2.34 -11.60
CA PRO A 66 -21.88 -2.39 -10.44
C PRO A 66 -21.74 -3.82 -9.91
N ARG A 67 -20.56 -4.12 -9.34
CA ARG A 67 -20.28 -5.42 -8.72
C ARG A 67 -19.90 -5.23 -7.25
N VAL A 68 -20.26 -6.21 -6.44
CA VAL A 68 -19.85 -6.26 -5.04
C VAL A 68 -18.50 -6.96 -4.94
N MET A 69 -17.57 -6.34 -4.23
CA MET A 69 -16.23 -6.85 -3.97
C MET A 69 -16.04 -6.93 -2.46
N THR A 70 -15.69 -8.12 -1.96
CA THR A 70 -15.39 -8.34 -0.54
C THR A 70 -13.90 -8.22 -0.31
N LEU A 71 -13.51 -7.45 0.72
CA LEU A 71 -12.14 -7.22 1.12
C LEU A 71 -11.95 -7.69 2.55
N VAL A 72 -10.84 -8.38 2.80
CA VAL A 72 -10.41 -8.70 4.16
C VAL A 72 -9.49 -7.59 4.64
N ARG A 73 -9.90 -6.83 5.66
CA ARG A 73 -9.12 -5.73 6.23
C ARG A 73 -7.80 -6.28 6.77
N ALA A 74 -6.70 -5.64 6.39
CA ALA A 74 -5.38 -6.00 6.88
C ALA A 74 -4.55 -4.75 7.11
N THR A 75 -3.54 -4.87 7.96
CA THR A 75 -2.52 -3.84 8.10
C THR A 75 -1.75 -3.72 6.78
N VAL A 76 -1.98 -2.63 6.05
CA VAL A 76 -1.24 -2.35 4.82
C VAL A 76 0.04 -1.62 5.19
N SER A 77 1.16 -2.27 4.90
CA SER A 77 2.50 -1.80 5.18
C SER A 77 3.11 -1.35 3.86
N VAL A 78 3.11 -0.05 3.58
CA VAL A 78 3.90 0.49 2.46
C VAL A 78 5.35 0.46 2.91
N PRO A 79 6.27 -0.21 2.17
CA PRO A 79 7.68 -0.22 2.55
C PRO A 79 8.20 1.20 2.72
N SER A 80 8.78 1.46 3.89
CA SER A 80 9.31 2.77 4.25
C SER A 80 10.74 2.98 3.76
N VAL A 81 11.38 1.90 3.29
CA VAL A 81 12.77 1.87 2.87
C VAL A 81 12.88 1.26 1.47
N ARG A 82 13.65 1.93 0.60
CA ARG A 82 14.20 1.33 -0.63
C ARG A 82 15.70 1.13 -0.45
N HIS A 83 16.25 0.10 -1.07
CA HIS A 83 17.68 -0.15 -1.04
C HIS A 83 18.21 -0.68 -2.37
N ALA A 84 19.49 -0.47 -2.61
CA ALA A 84 20.23 -1.02 -3.75
C ALA A 84 21.71 -1.16 -3.38
N LEU A 85 22.37 -2.18 -3.93
CA LEU A 85 23.83 -2.30 -3.86
C LEU A 85 24.44 -1.58 -5.07
N LEU A 86 25.32 -0.61 -4.81
CA LEU A 86 26.04 0.14 -5.84
C LEU A 86 27.43 -0.46 -6.09
N ALA A 87 28.08 0.00 -7.17
CA ALA A 87 29.44 -0.38 -7.49
C ALA A 87 30.41 -0.13 -6.31
N GLY A 88 31.38 -1.03 -6.14
CA GLY A 88 32.31 -0.98 -5.02
C GLY A 88 31.70 -1.41 -3.68
N ASN A 89 30.61 -2.20 -3.70
CA ASN A 89 29.89 -2.66 -2.52
C ASN A 89 29.45 -1.54 -1.58
N VAL A 90 29.01 -0.43 -2.15
CA VAL A 90 28.41 0.67 -1.39
C VAL A 90 26.90 0.45 -1.34
N GLY A 91 26.35 0.24 -0.14
CA GLY A 91 24.92 0.14 0.05
C GLY A 91 24.28 1.53 -0.10
N TYR A 92 23.19 1.61 -0.85
CA TYR A 92 22.31 2.78 -0.88
C TYR A 92 20.99 2.42 -0.22
N VAL A 93 20.58 3.22 0.76
CA VAL A 93 19.33 3.05 1.49
C VAL A 93 18.62 4.39 1.52
N ARG A 94 17.40 4.43 0.99
CA ARG A 94 16.53 5.61 1.04
C ARG A 94 15.35 5.38 1.96
N LEU A 95 15.16 6.28 2.92
CA LEU A 95 13.94 6.33 3.73
C LEU A 95 12.91 7.21 3.00
N GLU A 96 11.83 6.60 2.55
CA GLU A 96 10.73 7.30 1.87
C GLU A 96 9.83 8.02 2.88
N ASN A 97 9.70 7.47 4.10
CA ASN A 97 8.94 8.03 5.20
C ASN A 97 9.37 7.42 6.54
N PHE A 98 9.11 8.18 7.62
CA PHE A 98 9.27 7.69 8.99
C PHE A 98 7.93 7.23 9.54
N GLN A 99 7.83 5.94 9.83
CA GLN A 99 6.62 5.29 10.34
C GLN A 99 6.98 4.13 11.28
N GLY A 100 5.98 3.57 11.97
CA GLY A 100 6.21 2.56 13.01
C GLY A 100 6.96 1.29 12.54
N ILE A 101 6.97 1.01 11.23
CA ILE A 101 7.68 -0.13 10.65
C ILE A 101 9.11 0.18 10.15
N THR A 102 9.53 1.46 10.15
CA THR A 102 10.78 1.88 9.47
C THR A 102 12.02 1.20 10.02
N LEU A 103 12.09 0.96 11.32
CA LEU A 103 13.20 0.23 11.91
C LEU A 103 13.33 -1.18 11.34
N ARG A 104 12.22 -1.91 11.23
CA ARG A 104 12.18 -3.27 10.70
C ARG A 104 12.57 -3.30 9.22
N ASP A 105 12.00 -2.38 8.43
CA ASP A 105 12.28 -2.30 7.00
C ASP A 105 13.76 -1.93 6.74
N LEU A 106 14.34 -1.03 7.55
CA LEU A 106 15.75 -0.68 7.49
C LEU A 106 16.66 -1.87 7.86
N GLN A 107 16.34 -2.60 8.92
CA GLN A 107 17.09 -3.79 9.31
C GLN A 107 17.07 -4.85 8.21
N ALA A 108 15.92 -5.11 7.60
CA ALA A 108 15.81 -6.04 6.49
C ALA A 108 16.64 -5.59 5.27
N ALA A 109 16.60 -4.29 4.93
CA ALA A 109 17.40 -3.73 3.85
C ALA A 109 18.91 -3.89 4.08
N LEU A 110 19.38 -3.59 5.30
CA LEU A 110 20.80 -3.72 5.67
C LEU A 110 21.26 -5.17 5.65
N GLN A 111 20.43 -6.11 6.12
CA GLN A 111 20.72 -7.54 6.04
C GLN A 111 20.83 -8.02 4.61
N GLN A 112 19.91 -7.61 3.73
CA GLN A 112 19.95 -7.97 2.31
C GLN A 112 21.19 -7.40 1.63
N LEU A 113 21.51 -6.13 1.85
CA LEU A 113 22.72 -5.50 1.31
C LEU A 113 24.01 -6.20 1.77
N SER A 114 24.06 -6.64 3.04
CA SER A 114 25.20 -7.39 3.56
C SER A 114 25.34 -8.75 2.87
N GLN A 115 24.24 -9.43 2.57
CA GLN A 115 24.27 -10.71 1.85
C GLN A 115 24.68 -10.52 0.39
N ASP A 116 24.09 -9.52 -0.28
CA ASP A 116 24.34 -9.22 -1.69
C ASP A 116 25.77 -8.74 -1.94
N SER A 117 26.41 -8.12 -0.95
CA SER A 117 27.81 -7.67 -1.03
C SER A 117 28.85 -8.80 -1.05
N GLY A 118 28.41 -10.05 -0.85
CA GLY A 118 29.28 -11.22 -0.98
C GLY A 118 30.45 -11.23 0.01
N PRO A 119 31.55 -11.94 -0.31
CA PRO A 119 32.67 -12.14 0.61
C PRO A 119 33.44 -10.85 0.92
N ASP A 120 33.42 -9.89 0.00
CA ASP A 120 34.09 -8.60 0.18
C ASP A 120 33.33 -7.70 1.17
N GLY A 121 32.06 -8.00 1.46
CA GLY A 121 31.24 -7.25 2.40
C GLY A 121 30.91 -5.82 1.93
N LEU A 122 30.07 -5.14 2.72
CA LEU A 122 29.73 -3.73 2.51
C LEU A 122 30.93 -2.83 2.82
N GLN A 123 31.32 -2.00 1.85
CA GLN A 123 32.45 -1.06 1.96
C GLN A 123 32.01 0.33 2.42
N GLY A 124 30.71 0.63 2.31
CA GLY A 124 30.13 1.89 2.73
C GLY A 124 28.62 1.87 2.65
N LEU A 125 27.99 2.88 3.25
CA LEU A 125 26.55 3.05 3.25
C LEU A 125 26.21 4.52 2.98
N VAL A 126 25.36 4.76 1.99
CA VAL A 126 24.69 6.03 1.77
C VAL A 126 23.29 5.91 2.36
N LEU A 127 23.02 6.69 3.41
CA LEU A 127 21.69 6.84 3.98
C LEU A 127 21.05 8.13 3.45
N ASP A 128 20.07 7.96 2.57
CA ASP A 128 19.35 9.05 1.94
C ASP A 128 18.05 9.35 2.68
N LEU A 129 17.99 10.54 3.28
CA LEU A 129 16.84 11.05 4.05
C LEU A 129 16.11 12.19 3.31
N ARG A 130 16.37 12.36 2.01
CA ARG A 130 15.76 13.42 1.19
C ARG A 130 14.35 13.09 0.72
#